data_AF-A0A820CI15-F1
#
_entry.id   AF-A0A820CI15-F1
#
_cell.length_a   1.000
_cell.length_b   1.000
_cell.length_c   1.000
_cell.angle_alpha   90.00
_cell.angle_beta   90.00
_cell.angle_gamma   90.00
#
_symmetry.space_group_name_H-M   'P 1'
#
loop_
_entity.id
_entity.type
_entity.pdbx_description
1 polymer ?
#
loop_
_entity_poly.entity_id
_entity_poly.type
_entity_poly.pdbx_seq_one_letter_code
_entity_poly.pdbx_strand_id
1 'polypeptide(L)'
;MHINDNVLSVAYETGVKKVISCLSTCIFPDKTTYPIDETMIHNGAPHDSNFGYSYAKRMIDVLNKGYAVQHNVHYTSIIPTNVFGPNDNFNIEDGHVLPGLIHKCYLAKKNNTPLVIWGSGKPLRQFIYSYDLARLCLWVLREYDSIEPIILSG
;
A
#
# COMPACT_ATOMS: atom_id res chain seq x y z
N MET A 1 -2.24 11.19 14.61
CA MET A 1 -1.00 10.95 13.83
C MET A 1 0.01 10.04 14.56
N HIS A 2 -0.30 9.47 15.72
CA HIS A 2 0.68 8.70 16.52
C HIS A 2 0.88 7.24 16.08
N ILE A 3 0.03 6.69 15.21
CA ILE A 3 0.03 5.23 14.99
C ILE A 3 1.32 4.71 14.34
N ASN A 4 1.86 5.43 13.36
CA ASN A 4 3.11 5.04 12.69
C ASN A 4 4.31 5.21 13.61
N ASP A 5 4.30 6.29 14.41
CA ASP A 5 5.38 6.61 15.35
C ASP A 5 5.47 5.56 16.46
N ASN A 6 4.35 5.21 17.08
CA ASN A 6 4.29 4.24 18.17
C ASN A 6 4.92 2.89 17.80
N VAL A 7 4.63 2.35 16.62
CA VAL A 7 5.15 1.04 16.21
C VAL A 7 6.66 1.10 15.98
N LEU A 8 7.15 2.12 15.27
CA LEU A 8 8.58 2.25 14.97
C LEU A 8 9.39 2.58 16.24
N SER A 9 8.87 3.44 17.11
CA SER A 9 9.46 3.78 18.40
C SER A 9 9.57 2.55 19.30
N VAL A 10 8.49 1.79 19.48
CA VAL A 10 8.53 0.58 20.30
C VAL A 10 9.42 -0.50 19.69
N ALA A 11 9.42 -0.66 18.36
CA ALA A 11 10.32 -1.58 17.67
C ALA A 11 11.79 -1.23 17.95
N TYR A 12 12.13 0.05 17.95
CA TYR A 12 13.46 0.53 18.28
C TYR A 12 13.80 0.26 19.75
N GLU A 13 12.93 0.66 20.68
CA GLU A 13 13.12 0.49 22.13
C GLU A 13 13.27 -0.98 22.55
N THR A 14 12.61 -1.90 21.84
CA THR A 14 12.68 -3.34 22.08
C THR A 14 13.81 -4.05 21.31
N GLY A 15 14.60 -3.31 20.53
CA GLY A 15 15.78 -3.83 19.84
C GLY A 15 15.49 -4.62 18.56
N VAL A 16 14.32 -4.43 17.94
CA VAL A 16 13.95 -5.04 16.65
C VAL A 16 14.93 -4.59 15.57
N LYS A 17 15.55 -5.56 14.88
CA LYS A 17 16.61 -5.31 13.90
C LYS A 17 16.08 -4.83 12.55
N LYS A 18 14.91 -5.34 12.14
CA LYS A 18 14.32 -5.07 10.84
C LYS A 18 12.82 -4.88 10.95
N VAL A 19 12.31 -3.81 10.36
CA VAL A 19 10.87 -3.51 10.26
C VAL A 19 10.53 -3.26 8.80
N ILE A 20 9.42 -3.84 8.35
CA ILE A 20 8.85 -3.57 7.03
C ILE A 20 7.47 -2.99 7.25
N SER A 21 7.34 -1.71 6.95
CA SER A 21 6.03 -1.05 6.93
C SER A 21 5.36 -1.23 5.57
N CYS A 22 4.03 -1.12 5.54
CA CYS A 22 3.26 -1.19 4.29
C CYS A 22 2.75 0.20 3.91
N LEU A 23 3.22 0.73 2.77
CA LEU A 23 2.71 1.94 2.16
C LEU A 23 1.58 1.62 1.17
N SER A 24 1.30 2.52 0.23
CA SER A 24 0.24 2.37 -0.78
C SER A 24 0.58 3.22 -1.99
N THR A 25 0.16 2.82 -3.19
CA THR A 25 0.34 3.63 -4.40
C THR A 25 -0.38 4.99 -4.36
N CYS A 26 -1.35 5.18 -3.45
CA CYS A 26 -2.01 6.48 -3.26
C CYS A 26 -1.06 7.57 -2.75
N ILE A 27 0.12 7.19 -2.23
CA ILE A 27 1.10 8.15 -1.76
C ILE A 27 1.80 8.88 -2.90
N PHE A 28 1.77 8.40 -4.13
CA PHE A 28 2.51 9.06 -5.21
C PHE A 28 1.88 10.39 -5.61
N PRO A 29 2.65 11.31 -6.23
CA PRO A 29 2.11 12.58 -6.68
C PRO A 29 0.95 12.42 -7.67
N ASP A 30 -0.06 13.27 -7.56
CA ASP A 30 -1.21 13.27 -8.48
C ASP A 30 -0.77 13.63 -9.91
N LYS A 31 0.05 14.68 -10.04
CA LYS A 31 0.65 15.12 -11.29
C LYS A 31 2.06 14.56 -11.39
N THR A 32 2.19 13.43 -12.08
CA THR A 32 3.46 12.70 -12.21
C THR A 32 3.66 12.13 -13.62
N THR A 33 4.88 11.72 -13.94
CA THR A 33 5.22 10.94 -15.14
C THR A 33 5.06 9.45 -14.88
N TYR A 34 4.86 8.67 -15.94
CA TYR A 34 4.74 7.20 -15.87
C TYR A 34 5.84 6.53 -16.70
N PRO A 35 6.34 5.34 -16.29
CA PRO A 35 5.99 4.62 -15.06
C PRO A 35 6.48 5.34 -13.79
N ILE A 36 5.81 5.06 -12.67
CA ILE A 36 6.22 5.57 -11.37
C ILE A 36 7.23 4.61 -10.75
N ASP A 37 8.30 5.14 -10.16
CA ASP A 37 9.28 4.39 -9.38
C ASP A 37 9.38 4.91 -7.93
N GLU A 38 10.15 4.20 -7.11
CA GLU A 38 10.32 4.46 -5.68
C GLU A 38 10.96 5.81 -5.36
N THR A 39 11.72 6.39 -6.29
CA THR A 39 12.36 7.70 -6.11
C THR A 39 11.35 8.85 -6.23
N MET A 40 10.16 8.57 -6.76
CA MET A 40 9.15 9.59 -7.07
C MET A 40 8.16 9.87 -5.93
N ILE A 41 8.24 9.16 -4.80
CA ILE A 41 7.27 9.22 -3.69
C ILE A 41 7.02 10.67 -3.21
N HIS A 42 8.07 11.47 -3.13
CA HIS A 42 8.02 12.83 -2.56
C HIS A 42 8.04 13.95 -3.61
N ASN A 43 7.97 13.63 -4.90
CA ASN A 43 8.18 14.58 -6.02
C ASN A 43 6.91 15.40 -6.37
N GLY A 44 6.11 15.77 -5.37
CA GLY A 44 4.87 16.54 -5.56
C GLY A 44 3.75 16.09 -4.62
N ALA A 45 2.65 16.84 -4.58
CA ALA A 45 1.52 16.54 -3.70
C ALA A 45 0.73 15.29 -4.16
N PRO A 46 0.25 14.43 -3.23
CA PRO A 46 -0.68 13.35 -3.55
C PRO A 46 -2.05 13.92 -3.91
N HIS A 47 -2.95 13.07 -4.41
CA HIS A 47 -4.31 13.47 -4.75
C HIS A 47 -5.11 13.94 -3.51
N ASP A 48 -5.92 15.00 -3.67
CA ASP A 48 -6.59 15.69 -2.55
C ASP A 48 -7.66 14.83 -1.86
N SER A 49 -8.25 13.85 -2.55
CA SER A 49 -9.34 13.02 -1.97
C SER A 49 -8.94 12.22 -0.73
N ASN A 50 -7.66 11.95 -0.53
CA ASN A 50 -7.17 11.21 0.64
C ASN A 50 -5.85 11.74 1.19
N PHE A 51 -5.56 13.03 0.99
CA PHE A 51 -4.25 13.63 1.28
C PHE A 51 -3.74 13.31 2.70
N GLY A 52 -4.62 13.33 3.71
CA GLY A 52 -4.25 13.04 5.10
C GLY A 52 -3.71 11.63 5.29
N TYR A 53 -4.32 10.63 4.65
CA TYR A 53 -3.82 9.26 4.64
C TYR A 53 -2.51 9.15 3.86
N SER A 54 -2.45 9.79 2.68
CA SER A 54 -1.30 9.72 1.79
C SER A 54 -0.04 10.34 2.40
N TYR A 55 -0.14 11.54 2.99
CA TYR A 55 0.98 12.15 3.71
C TYR A 55 1.36 11.35 4.96
N ALA A 56 0.39 10.84 5.73
CA ALA A 56 0.70 10.00 6.90
C ALA A 56 1.51 8.75 6.50
N LYS A 57 1.19 8.12 5.37
CA LYS A 57 1.98 7.00 4.83
C LYS A 57 3.35 7.45 4.31
N ARG A 58 3.46 8.58 3.61
CA ARG A 58 4.78 9.14 3.19
C ARG A 58 5.72 9.37 4.35
N MET A 59 5.20 9.82 5.50
CA MET A 59 6.03 10.06 6.68
C MET A 59 6.67 8.78 7.25
N ILE A 60 6.16 7.59 6.93
CA ILE A 60 6.84 6.34 7.29
C ILE A 60 8.19 6.22 6.59
N ASP A 61 8.29 6.57 5.29
CA ASP A 61 9.57 6.56 4.56
C ASP A 61 10.59 7.53 5.20
N VAL A 62 10.11 8.72 5.59
CA VAL A 62 10.93 9.71 6.29
C VAL A 62 11.39 9.18 7.65
N LEU A 63 10.50 8.57 8.43
CA LEU A 63 10.83 7.97 9.72
C LEU A 63 11.84 6.82 9.57
N ASN A 64 11.63 5.92 8.61
CA ASN A 64 12.55 4.83 8.31
C ASN A 64 13.97 5.36 8.05
N LYS A 65 14.10 6.39 7.21
CA LYS A 65 15.38 7.07 6.93
C LYS A 65 15.97 7.71 8.17
N GLY A 66 15.16 8.39 8.98
CA GLY A 66 15.60 8.99 10.24
C GLY A 66 16.15 7.95 11.24
N TYR A 67 15.42 6.85 11.43
CA TYR A 67 15.85 5.76 12.30
C TYR A 67 17.14 5.09 11.79
N ALA A 68 17.26 4.86 10.48
CA ALA A 68 18.48 4.30 9.90
C ALA A 68 19.69 5.21 10.13
N VAL A 69 19.56 6.52 9.88
CA VAL A 69 20.64 7.49 10.05
C VAL A 69 21.05 7.67 11.51
N GLN A 70 20.09 7.77 12.42
CA GLN A 70 20.35 8.09 13.83
C GLN A 70 20.72 6.86 14.67
N HIS A 71 20.18 5.69 14.32
CA HIS A 71 20.22 4.51 15.18
C HIS A 71 20.78 3.25 14.50
N ASN A 72 21.16 3.33 13.21
CA ASN A 72 21.73 2.22 12.45
C ASN A 72 20.83 0.95 12.49
N VAL A 73 19.51 1.14 12.35
CA VAL A 73 18.51 0.06 12.28
C VAL A 73 17.99 -0.12 10.86
N HIS A 74 17.49 -1.32 10.53
CA HIS A 74 17.02 -1.65 9.18
C HIS A 74 15.52 -1.48 9.01
N TYR A 75 15.03 -0.24 8.98
CA TYR A 75 13.60 0.02 8.76
C TYR A 75 13.38 0.42 7.31
N THR A 76 12.48 -0.31 6.65
CA THR A 76 12.12 -0.12 5.24
C THR A 76 10.60 -0.22 5.06
N SER A 77 10.13 -0.09 3.83
CA SER A 77 8.72 -0.25 3.52
C SER A 77 8.47 -0.83 2.13
N ILE A 78 7.34 -1.51 1.99
CA ILE A 78 6.84 -2.03 0.73
C ILE A 78 5.71 -1.14 0.21
N ILE A 79 5.57 -1.05 -1.10
CA ILE A 79 4.51 -0.30 -1.77
C ILE A 79 3.72 -1.27 -2.65
N PRO A 80 2.75 -2.02 -2.07
CA PRO A 80 1.91 -2.88 -2.89
C PRO A 80 1.00 -2.04 -3.79
N THR A 81 0.74 -2.58 -4.98
CA THR A 81 -0.36 -2.12 -5.85
C THR A 81 -1.73 -2.56 -5.28
N ASN A 82 -2.80 -2.57 -6.07
CA ASN A 82 -4.13 -2.92 -5.54
C ASN A 82 -4.18 -4.39 -5.13
N VAL A 83 -4.17 -4.65 -3.81
CA VAL A 83 -4.19 -6.00 -3.27
C VAL A 83 -5.60 -6.57 -3.37
N PHE A 84 -5.70 -7.86 -3.70
CA PHE A 84 -6.96 -8.60 -3.63
C PHE A 84 -6.73 -10.05 -3.18
N GLY A 85 -7.76 -10.67 -2.60
CA GLY A 85 -7.74 -12.11 -2.33
C GLY A 85 -8.71 -12.55 -1.23
N PRO A 86 -8.52 -13.76 -0.66
CA PRO A 86 -9.31 -14.23 0.47
C PRO A 86 -9.20 -13.30 1.68
N ASN A 87 -10.29 -13.19 2.45
CA ASN A 87 -10.41 -12.32 3.64
C ASN A 87 -10.32 -10.81 3.37
N ASP A 88 -10.52 -10.38 2.12
CA ASP A 88 -10.65 -8.96 1.76
C ASP A 88 -11.97 -8.37 2.29
N ASN A 89 -12.10 -7.05 2.24
CA ASN A 89 -13.35 -6.37 2.54
C ASN A 89 -14.28 -6.41 1.32
N PHE A 90 -15.23 -7.35 1.33
CA PHE A 90 -16.24 -7.50 0.27
C PHE A 90 -17.45 -6.57 0.44
N ASN A 91 -17.44 -5.62 1.37
CA ASN A 91 -18.49 -4.58 1.45
C ASN A 91 -18.53 -3.79 0.12
N ILE A 92 -19.73 -3.52 -0.40
CA ILE A 92 -19.91 -2.85 -1.69
C ILE A 92 -19.65 -1.34 -1.62
N GLU A 93 -19.88 -0.72 -0.46
CA GLU A 93 -19.73 0.72 -0.23
C GLU A 93 -18.31 1.05 0.25
N ASP A 94 -17.76 0.24 1.16
CA ASP A 94 -16.46 0.49 1.81
C ASP A 94 -15.31 -0.36 1.25
N GLY A 95 -15.59 -1.36 0.43
CA GLY A 95 -14.60 -2.29 -0.11
C GLY A 95 -13.81 -1.72 -1.29
N HIS A 96 -12.66 -2.33 -1.56
CA HIS A 96 -11.90 -2.01 -2.76
C HIS A 96 -12.62 -2.46 -4.04
N VAL A 97 -12.17 -1.93 -5.19
CA VAL A 97 -12.85 -2.14 -6.47
C VAL A 97 -13.06 -3.62 -6.82
N LEU A 98 -12.04 -4.47 -6.67
CA LEU A 98 -12.13 -5.88 -7.06
C LEU A 98 -12.99 -6.74 -6.11
N PRO A 99 -12.84 -6.70 -4.77
CA PRO A 99 -13.75 -7.41 -3.87
C PRO A 99 -15.20 -6.89 -3.99
N GLY A 100 -15.39 -5.57 -4.17
CA GLY A 100 -16.70 -4.98 -4.43
C GLY A 100 -17.33 -5.50 -5.73
N LEU A 101 -16.55 -5.62 -6.82
CA LEU A 101 -17.03 -6.21 -8.08
C LEU A 101 -17.37 -7.70 -7.93
N ILE A 102 -16.56 -8.48 -7.20
CA ILE A 102 -16.84 -9.89 -6.91
C ILE A 102 -18.20 -10.02 -6.19
N HIS A 103 -18.45 -9.18 -5.18
CA HIS A 103 -19.71 -9.19 -4.45
C HIS A 103 -20.89 -8.74 -5.33
N LYS A 104 -20.73 -7.69 -6.14
CA LYS A 104 -21.76 -7.25 -7.09
C LYS A 104 -22.11 -8.34 -8.10
N CYS A 105 -21.11 -9.04 -8.64
CA CYS A 105 -21.32 -10.19 -9.54
C CYS A 105 -22.11 -11.31 -8.84
N TYR A 106 -21.77 -11.63 -7.59
CA TYR A 106 -22.50 -12.61 -6.79
C TYR A 106 -23.98 -12.23 -6.62
N LEU A 107 -24.27 -10.98 -6.23
CA LEU A 107 -25.65 -10.51 -6.04
C LEU A 107 -26.43 -10.45 -7.36
N ALA A 108 -25.80 -9.97 -8.44
CA ALA A 108 -26.42 -9.92 -9.77
C ALA A 108 -26.84 -11.32 -10.23
N LYS A 109 -25.96 -12.32 -10.07
CA LYS A 109 -26.26 -13.72 -10.37
C LYS A 109 -27.38 -14.26 -9.48
N LYS A 110 -27.32 -14.00 -8.17
CA LYS A 110 -28.29 -14.50 -7.19
C LYS A 110 -29.70 -13.95 -7.41
N ASN A 111 -29.79 -12.66 -7.76
CA ASN A 111 -31.06 -11.94 -7.89
C ASN A 111 -31.56 -11.85 -9.34
N ASN A 112 -30.80 -12.41 -10.30
CA ASN A 112 -31.07 -12.31 -11.74
C ASN A 112 -31.24 -10.86 -12.22
N THR A 113 -30.35 -9.98 -11.76
CA THR A 113 -30.32 -8.56 -12.13
C THR A 113 -29.08 -8.24 -12.96
N PRO A 114 -29.09 -7.18 -13.78
CA PRO A 114 -27.88 -6.73 -14.47
C PRO A 114 -26.76 -6.38 -13.49
N LEU A 115 -25.51 -6.65 -13.88
CA LEU A 115 -24.33 -6.18 -13.17
C LEU A 115 -24.10 -4.69 -13.48
N VAL A 116 -24.17 -3.84 -12.45
CA VAL A 116 -23.93 -2.39 -12.59
C VAL A 116 -22.56 -2.02 -12.04
N ILE A 117 -21.67 -1.57 -12.93
CA ILE A 117 -20.33 -1.08 -12.58
C ILE A 117 -20.38 0.45 -12.45
N TRP A 118 -19.74 0.98 -11.41
CA TRP A 118 -19.69 2.43 -11.19
C TRP A 118 -18.55 3.08 -11.96
N GLY A 119 -18.82 4.25 -12.53
CA GLY A 119 -17.85 5.03 -13.29
C GLY A 119 -17.77 4.61 -14.77
N SER A 120 -16.74 5.13 -15.45
CA SER A 120 -16.59 4.97 -16.91
C SER A 120 -15.93 3.66 -17.35
N GLY A 121 -15.34 2.90 -16.42
CA GLY A 121 -14.53 1.71 -16.74
C GLY A 121 -13.18 2.00 -17.43
N LYS A 122 -12.85 3.26 -17.69
CA LYS A 122 -11.59 3.68 -18.32
C LYS A 122 -10.34 3.62 -17.42
N PRO A 123 -10.42 3.83 -16.08
CA PRO A 123 -9.22 3.84 -15.25
C PRO A 123 -8.47 2.49 -15.25
N LEU A 124 -7.16 2.53 -15.53
CA LEU A 124 -6.28 1.37 -15.45
C LEU A 124 -5.74 1.19 -14.03
N ARG A 125 -5.58 -0.07 -13.58
CA ARG A 125 -5.07 -0.43 -12.26
C ARG A 125 -4.16 -1.66 -12.38
N GLN A 126 -3.05 -1.64 -11.64
CA GLN A 126 -2.26 -2.84 -11.37
C GLN A 126 -2.79 -3.51 -10.11
N PHE A 127 -2.86 -4.84 -10.14
CA PHE A 127 -3.32 -5.67 -9.05
C PHE A 127 -2.24 -6.65 -8.64
N ILE A 128 -2.19 -6.97 -7.35
CA ILE A 128 -1.33 -8.02 -6.82
C ILE A 128 -2.17 -8.96 -5.96
N TYR A 129 -2.01 -10.26 -6.19
CA TYR A 129 -2.72 -11.25 -5.40
C TYR A 129 -2.13 -11.32 -3.98
N SER A 130 -2.99 -11.41 -2.96
CA SER A 130 -2.60 -11.38 -1.55
C SER A 130 -1.54 -12.44 -1.18
N TYR A 131 -1.61 -13.65 -1.75
CA TYR A 131 -0.59 -14.67 -1.50
C TYR A 131 0.75 -14.37 -2.15
N ASP A 132 0.77 -13.71 -3.33
CA ASP A 132 2.01 -13.29 -3.97
C ASP A 132 2.65 -12.14 -3.20
N LEU A 133 1.84 -11.18 -2.74
CA LEU A 133 2.29 -10.15 -1.82
C LEU A 133 2.88 -10.76 -0.55
N ALA A 134 2.24 -11.76 0.05
CA ALA A 134 2.76 -12.42 1.26
C ALA A 134 4.14 -13.07 1.02
N ARG A 135 4.34 -13.74 -0.12
CA ARG A 135 5.64 -14.31 -0.50
C ARG A 135 6.70 -13.22 -0.66
N LEU A 136 6.36 -12.12 -1.33
CA LEU A 136 7.26 -10.99 -1.50
C LEU A 136 7.58 -10.29 -0.17
N CYS A 137 6.61 -10.14 0.74
CA CYS A 137 6.87 -9.61 2.09
C CYS A 137 7.91 -10.46 2.84
N LEU A 138 7.80 -11.79 2.76
CA LEU A 138 8.77 -12.69 3.37
C LEU A 138 10.16 -12.58 2.73
N TRP A 139 10.22 -12.40 1.42
CA TRP A 139 11.48 -12.15 0.71
C TRP A 139 12.09 -10.81 1.12
N VAL A 140 11.32 -9.73 1.18
CA VAL A 140 11.79 -8.41 1.63
C VAL A 140 12.33 -8.50 3.06
N LEU A 141 11.67 -9.27 3.93
CA LEU A 141 12.12 -9.47 5.31
C LEU A 141 13.48 -10.15 5.38
N ARG A 142 13.69 -11.18 4.57
CA ARG A 142 14.89 -12.03 4.66
C ARG A 142 16.07 -11.49 3.86
N GLU A 143 15.81 -10.93 2.68
CA GLU A 143 16.84 -10.73 1.66
C GLU A 143 17.01 -9.26 1.21
N TYR A 144 16.03 -8.39 1.45
CA TYR A 144 16.11 -7.00 0.98
C TYR A 144 16.84 -6.11 2.00
N ASP A 145 18.12 -5.87 1.75
CA ASP A 145 19.03 -5.15 2.67
C ASP A 145 19.19 -3.66 2.34
N SER A 146 18.17 -3.05 1.74
CA SER A 146 18.07 -1.60 1.58
C SER A 146 17.01 -1.00 2.51
N ILE A 147 17.23 0.24 2.95
CA ILE A 147 16.25 1.04 3.70
C ILE A 147 15.28 1.76 2.77
N GLU A 148 15.62 1.89 1.49
CA GLU A 148 14.73 2.50 0.50
C GLU A 148 13.46 1.65 0.34
N PRO A 149 12.33 2.29 0.03
CA PRO A 149 11.10 1.56 -0.21
C PRO A 149 11.21 0.73 -1.49
N ILE A 150 10.36 -0.29 -1.63
CA ILE A 150 10.27 -1.12 -2.83
C ILE A 150 8.81 -1.33 -3.27
N ILE A 151 8.51 -1.10 -4.55
CA ILE A 151 7.20 -1.39 -5.13
C ILE A 151 7.04 -2.90 -5.32
N LEU A 152 5.91 -3.42 -4.83
CA LEU A 152 5.52 -4.83 -5.03
C LEU A 152 4.30 -4.89 -5.94
N SER A 153 4.53 -5.29 -7.19
CA SER A 153 3.51 -5.48 -8.23
C SER A 153 3.54 -6.91 -8.77
N GLY A 154 2.41 -7.35 -9.33
CA GLY A 154 2.24 -8.66 -9.97
C GLY A 154 2.36 -8.59 -11.49
#